data_AF-J1GQS6-F1
#
_entry.id   AF-J1GQS6-F1
#
_cell.length_a   1.000
_cell.length_b   1.000
_cell.length_c   1.000
_cell.angle_alpha   90.00
_cell.angle_beta   90.00
_cell.angle_gamma   90.00
#
_symmetry.space_group_name_H-M   'P 1'
#
loop_
_entity.id
_entity.type
_entity.pdbx_description
1 polymer ?
#
loop_
_entity_poly.entity_id
_entity_poly.type
_entity_poly.pdbx_seq_one_letter_code
_entity_poly.pdbx_strand_id
1 'polypeptide(L)' 'MHEGRILAAAVRGDERELLEAMRDRVARELDSDALAARDLAALTKRLREIVAEIKALTPGEEESTVVSPQEDAPLDPATV' A
#
# COMPACT_ATOMS: atom_id res chain seq x y z
N MET A 1 20.17 7.13 1.04
CA MET A 1 20.72 7.01 -0.33
C MET A 1 20.08 5.81 -1.05
N HIS A 2 18.80 5.86 -1.43
CA HIS A 2 18.11 4.74 -2.12
C HIS A 2 17.49 5.15 -3.47
N GLU A 3 17.57 6.43 -3.85
CA GLU A 3 17.12 6.93 -5.16
C GLU A 3 17.77 6.16 -6.32
N GLY A 4 19.03 5.73 -6.16
CA GLY A 4 19.71 4.91 -7.16
C GLY A 4 19.13 3.50 -7.35
N ARG A 5 18.43 2.94 -6.36
CA ARG A 5 17.84 1.58 -6.45
C ARG A 5 16.58 1.57 -7.31
N ILE A 6 15.77 2.63 -7.26
CA ILE A 6 14.55 2.76 -8.09
C ILE A 6 14.94 2.78 -9.57
N LEU A 7 15.89 3.66 -9.94
CA LEU A 7 16.37 3.75 -11.31
C LEU A 7 17.05 2.45 -11.76
N ALA A 8 17.88 1.84 -10.92
CA ALA A 8 18.56 0.59 -11.24
C ALA A 8 17.57 -0.55 -11.50
N ALA A 9 16.56 -0.72 -10.63
CA ALA A 9 15.54 -1.74 -10.78
C ALA A 9 14.68 -1.51 -12.03
N ALA A 10 14.29 -0.25 -12.29
CA ALA A 10 13.55 0.12 -13.49
C ALA A 10 14.32 -0.19 -14.78
N VAL A 11 15.63 0.08 -14.81
CA VAL A 11 16.49 -0.23 -15.97
C VAL A 11 16.66 -1.74 -16.16
N ARG A 12 16.72 -2.51 -15.08
CA ARG A 12 16.86 -3.97 -15.12
C ARG A 12 15.57 -4.70 -15.48
N GLY A 13 14.41 -4.06 -15.28
CA GLY A 13 13.10 -4.67 -15.45
C GLY A 13 12.70 -5.57 -14.28
N ASP A 14 13.36 -5.43 -13.13
CA ASP A 14 13.05 -6.18 -11.91
C ASP A 14 11.89 -5.52 -11.16
N GLU A 15 10.66 -5.90 -11.52
CA GLU A 15 9.42 -5.31 -10.96
C GLU A 15 9.36 -5.41 -9.43
N ARG A 16 9.79 -6.55 -8.87
CA ARG A 16 9.87 -6.74 -7.42
C ARG A 16 10.83 -5.74 -6.76
N GLU A 17 12.05 -5.62 -7.27
CA GLU A 17 13.06 -4.72 -6.72
C GLU A 17 12.62 -3.25 -6.86
N LEU A 18 11.93 -2.92 -7.96
CA LEU A 18 11.36 -1.60 -8.19
C LEU A 18 10.32 -1.25 -7.13
N LEU A 19 9.36 -2.14 -6.89
CA LEU A 19 8.31 -1.93 -5.89
C LEU A 19 8.86 -1.87 -4.47
N GLU A 20 9.83 -2.71 -4.12
CA GLU A 20 10.53 -2.64 -2.83
C GLU A 20 11.27 -1.31 -2.64
N ALA A 21 11.95 -0.83 -3.68
CA ALA A 21 12.65 0.45 -3.64
C ALA A 21 11.67 1.64 -3.50
N MET A 22 10.52 1.58 -4.18
CA MET A 22 9.46 2.59 -4.06
C MET A 22 8.80 2.57 -2.67
N ARG A 23 8.53 1.38 -2.10
CA ARG A 23 8.03 1.23 -0.71
C ARG A 23 8.96 1.93 0.28
N ASP A 24 10.25 1.66 0.20
CA ASP A 24 11.25 2.22 1.12
C ASP A 24 11.39 3.74 0.99
N ARG A 25 11.07 4.30 -0.18
CA ARG A 25 11.04 5.75 -0.40
C ARG A 25 9.82 6.36 0.28
N VAL A 26 8.63 5.80 0.03
CA VAL A 26 7.36 6.28 0.63
C VAL A 26 7.39 6.17 2.16
N ALA A 27 7.93 5.08 2.70
CA ALA A 27 8.07 4.91 4.15
C ALA A 27 8.91 6.02 4.81
N ARG A 28 10.02 6.43 4.18
CA ARG A 28 10.83 7.55 4.69
C ARG A 28 10.13 8.89 4.60
N GLU A 29 9.37 9.10 3.53
CA GLU A 29 8.57 10.32 3.40
C GLU A 29 7.53 10.37 4.53
N LEU A 30 6.89 9.23 4.86
CA LEU A 30 5.96 9.12 5.98
C LEU A 30 6.62 9.35 7.35
N ASP A 31 7.86 8.91 7.56
CA ASP A 31 8.64 9.17 8.78
C ASP A 31 9.11 10.65 8.89
N SER A 32 8.91 11.46 7.86
CA SER A 32 9.30 12.88 7.89
C SER A 32 8.18 13.72 8.51
N ASP A 33 8.48 14.41 9.62
CA ASP A 33 7.57 15.31 10.36
C ASP A 33 7.04 16.53 9.56
N ALA A 34 7.47 16.69 8.30
CA ALA A 34 7.14 17.83 7.46
C ALA A 34 5.90 17.62 6.56
N LEU A 35 5.21 16.48 6.64
CA LEU A 35 4.10 16.16 5.75
C LEU A 35 2.80 16.86 6.14
N ALA A 36 2.10 17.43 5.15
CA ALA A 36 0.72 17.85 5.34
C ALA A 36 -0.21 16.62 5.48
N ALA A 37 -1.31 16.75 6.23
CA ALA A 37 -2.26 15.64 6.45
C ALA A 37 -2.82 15.04 5.14
N ARG A 38 -2.95 15.85 4.09
CA ARG A 38 -3.34 15.39 2.75
C ARG A 38 -2.29 14.47 2.13
N ASP A 39 -1.02 14.84 2.24
CA ASP A 39 0.10 14.05 1.70
C ASP A 39 0.27 12.76 2.49
N LEU A 40 0.04 12.78 3.81
CA LEU A 40 0.01 11.59 4.64
C LEU A 40 -1.04 10.58 4.16
N ALA A 41 -2.28 11.03 3.91
CA ALA A 41 -3.34 10.14 3.40
C ALA A 41 -3.00 9.56 2.02
N ALA A 42 -2.42 10.37 1.13
CA ALA A 42 -1.99 9.93 -0.20
C ALA A 42 -0.83 8.92 -0.12
N LEU A 43 0.20 9.19 0.67
CA LEU A 43 1.38 8.35 0.84
C LEU A 43 1.05 7.03 1.55
N THR A 44 0.21 7.05 2.59
CA THR A 44 -0.25 5.83 3.27
C THR A 44 -1.10 4.94 2.36
N LYS A 45 -1.96 5.53 1.50
CA LYS A 45 -2.67 4.77 0.46
C LYS A 45 -1.68 4.15 -0.52
N ARG A 46 -0.75 4.95 -1.05
CA ARG A 46 0.24 4.47 -2.02
C ARG A 46 1.13 3.36 -1.43
N LEU A 47 1.52 3.47 -0.16
CA LEU A 47 2.27 2.43 0.53
C LEU A 47 1.51 1.11 0.59
N ARG A 48 0.21 1.15 0.92
CA ARG A 48 -0.65 -0.05 0.96
C ARG A 48 -0.76 -0.74 -0.41
N GLU A 49 -0.92 0.05 -1.47
CA GLU A 49 -0.98 -0.47 -2.85
C GLU A 49 0.32 -1.19 -3.23
N ILE A 50 1.48 -0.55 -3.01
CA ILE A 50 2.78 -1.14 -3.31
C ILE A 50 3.00 -2.44 -2.52
N VAL A 51 2.62 -2.47 -1.23
CA VAL A 51 2.72 -3.69 -0.42
C VAL A 51 1.82 -4.81 -0.96
N ALA A 52 0.61 -4.48 -1.43
CA ALA A 52 -0.29 -5.46 -2.04
C ALA A 52 0.27 -6.01 -3.36
N GLU A 53 0.83 -5.15 -4.22
CA GLU A 53 1.50 -5.58 -5.45
C GLU A 53 2.69 -6.52 -5.15
N ILE A 54 3.55 -6.19 -4.18
CA ILE A 54 4.67 -7.06 -3.77
C ILE A 54 4.17 -8.43 -3.27
N LYS A 55 3.06 -8.46 -2.53
CA LYS A 55 2.43 -9.71 -2.07
C LYS A 55 1.90 -10.53 -3.25
N ALA A 56 1.19 -9.90 -4.20
CA ALA A 56 0.69 -10.56 -5.39
C ALA A 56 1.80 -11.17 -6.25
N LEU A 57 2.98 -10.53 -6.31
CA LEU A 57 4.16 -11.05 -7.00
C LEU A 57 4.84 -12.22 -6.27
N THR A 58 4.48 -12.50 -5.01
CA THR A 58 5.06 -13.57 -4.20
C THR A 58 4.17 -14.81 -4.31
N PRO A 59 4.58 -15.84 -5.07
CA PRO A 59 3.77 -17.04 -5.25
C PRO A 59 3.75 -17.83 -3.93
N GLY A 60 2.72 -17.63 -3.10
CA GLY A 60 2.58 -18.35 -1.84
C GLY A 60 1.60 -17.78 -0.81
N GLU A 61 1.15 -16.53 -0.94
CA GLU A 61 0.23 -15.93 0.03
C GLU A 61 -1.10 -15.52 -0.63
N GLU A 62 -1.77 -16.51 -1.21
CA GLU A 62 -3.20 -16.43 -1.51
C GLU A 62 -3.93 -16.37 -0.16
N GLU A 63 -4.45 -15.19 0.21
CA GLU A 63 -5.66 -14.97 1.03
C GLU A 63 -5.53 -13.67 1.84
N SER A 64 -6.29 -12.64 1.45
CA SER A 64 -6.89 -11.69 2.41
C SER A 64 -7.87 -10.75 1.69
N THR A 65 -9.14 -11.16 1.72
CA THR A 65 -10.31 -10.34 2.03
C THR A 65 -10.34 -8.93 1.44
N VAL A 66 -10.97 -8.83 0.26
CA VAL A 66 -11.76 -7.65 -0.08
C VAL A 66 -12.90 -7.59 0.94
N VAL A 67 -12.84 -6.64 1.88
CA VAL A 67 -14.00 -6.28 2.69
C VAL A 67 -14.99 -5.62 1.76
N SER A 68 -15.97 -6.39 1.28
CA SER A 68 -17.19 -5.85 0.69
C SER A 68 -17.88 -4.97 1.74
N PRO A 69 -18.30 -3.74 1.41
CA PRO A 69 -19.15 -2.95 2.31
C PRO A 69 -20.39 -3.78 2.63
N GLN A 70 -20.56 -4.18 3.89
CA GLN A 70 -21.80 -4.82 4.32
C GLN A 70 -22.92 -3.80 4.17
N GLU A 71 -23.95 -4.16 3.39
CA GLU A 71 -25.18 -3.37 3.30
C GLU A 71 -25.80 -3.29 4.70
N ASP A 72 -26.08 -2.07 5.14
CA ASP A 72 -26.67 -1.75 6.44
C ASP A 72 -28.02 -2.48 6.57
N ALA A 73 -28.09 -3.48 7.44
CA ALA A 73 -29.34 -4.19 7.67
C ALA A 73 -30.34 -3.24 8.35
N PRO A 74 -31.61 -3.18 7.92
CA PRO A 74 -32.60 -2.32 8.55
C PRO A 74 -32.82 -2.75 10.01
N LEU A 75 -32.61 -1.82 10.94
CA LEU A 75 -32.92 -1.98 12.36
C LEU A 75 -34.42 -2.29 12.54
N ASP A 76 -34.74 -3.50 12.98
CA ASP A 76 -36.10 -3.96 13.23
C ASP A 76 -36.56 -3.50 14.64
N PRO A 77 -37.56 -2.61 14.77
CA PRO A 77 -37.94 -2.02 16.05
C PRO A 77 -38.71 -2.97 16.98
N ALA A 78 -38.97 -4.22 16.60
CA ALA A 78 -39.73 -5.17 17.41
C ALA A 78 -38.91 -5.89 18.51
N THR A 79 -37.61 -5.59 18.68
CA THR A 79 -36.71 -6.24 19.65
C THR A 79 -36.21 -5.29 20.77
N VAL A 80 -36.85 -4.13 20.98
CA VAL A 80 -36.52 -3.20 22.08
C VAL A 80 -37.60 -3.22 23.17
#